data_AF-A0A6L5FZX6-F1
#
_entry.id   AF-A0A6L5FZX6-F1
#
_cell.length_a   1.000
_cell.length_b   1.000
_cell.length_c   1.000
_cell.angle_alpha   90.00
_cell.angle_beta   90.00
_cell.angle_gamma   90.00
#
_symmetry.space_group_name_H-M   'P 1'
#
loop_
_entity.id
_entity.type
_entity.pdbx_description
1 polymer ?
#
loop_
_entity_poly.entity_id
_entity_poly.type
_entity_poly.pdbx_seq_one_letter_code
_entity_poly.pdbx_strand_id
1 'polypeptide(L)'
;MNLTTRSDNGPPEPRLAATVVPLRDGVGGLEVLLTIRPEAMRFMGGMAVFPGGALAPADYDPRWEGPSVLSGVAAAASLSIDDPREALGTLVCALREAYEEVGLLLAAGAEAGDLSRMDPSDAAVFLEDCLAAGLTLATDALVPAGRWVTPAGSPIRFDARFFLVRVPDGWEPVPDPREVESFLWVTPEAALAGLAAGELIMAPPTIEMLQRLDAFPGSTGSLEALRKESSARGGVMNVRLSPLVRVVLAPNPGVMTGPGTNSYVVGTGPVVVIDPAVDDEGYLDALLDGAEVSEILITHRHSDHVGGIAALVARTGAPVRAFGTEPAGGIEVVPLLDGDEITAGGATLVALHTPGHASDHLCFLLKGAATLFAGDNVVGQGTAVIAPPDGDMGDYLASLTRMRSLGIDRIYPGHFFPLDGGDEVIDGYLAHRAEREAAILEALAGGPLTPEEIVEHVYTDTDPALHPLAAMSVLAHLEFAEQKGVTLEDGGRWRLVGDTSAR
;
A
#
# COMPACT_ATOMS: atom_id res chain seq x y z
N MET A 1 16.00 -16.07 14.33
CA MET A 1 15.26 -15.64 15.53
C MET A 1 13.82 -16.11 15.34
N ASN A 2 13.26 -16.88 16.28
CA ASN A 2 12.00 -17.64 16.12
C ASN A 2 10.83 -16.77 15.63
N LEU A 3 10.24 -17.11 14.47
CA LEU A 3 8.91 -16.66 14.07
C LEU A 3 7.94 -17.84 14.13
N THR A 4 7.13 -17.80 15.18
CA THR A 4 6.10 -18.76 15.57
C THR A 4 4.89 -18.76 14.62
N THR A 5 4.50 -19.97 14.18
CA THR A 5 3.13 -20.48 13.97
C THR A 5 2.04 -19.48 13.53
N ARG A 6 1.56 -19.58 12.29
CA ARG A 6 0.24 -19.04 11.88
C ARG A 6 -0.72 -20.16 11.52
N SER A 7 -1.94 -20.02 12.05
CA SER A 7 -3.07 -20.92 11.93
C SER A 7 -3.84 -20.77 10.61
N ASP A 8 -4.37 -21.90 10.17
CA ASP A 8 -5.06 -22.30 8.93
C ASP A 8 -6.44 -21.65 8.65
N ASN A 9 -6.60 -20.34 8.80
CA ASN A 9 -7.86 -19.64 8.51
C ASN A 9 -7.69 -18.68 7.33
N GLY A 10 -8.73 -18.52 6.49
CA GLY A 10 -8.79 -17.55 5.39
C GLY A 10 -8.43 -16.11 5.81
N PRO A 11 -8.38 -15.14 4.87
CA PRO A 11 -7.89 -13.79 5.15
C PRO A 11 -8.61 -13.23 6.39
N PRO A 12 -7.88 -12.72 7.39
CA PRO A 12 -8.48 -12.34 8.67
C PRO A 12 -9.62 -11.36 8.45
N GLU A 13 -10.76 -11.59 9.12
CA GLU A 13 -11.88 -10.67 9.09
C GLU A 13 -11.40 -9.27 9.52
N PRO A 14 -11.74 -8.21 8.78
CA PRO A 14 -11.31 -6.87 9.13
C PRO A 14 -12.00 -6.45 10.43
N ARG A 15 -11.22 -6.01 11.42
CA ARG A 15 -11.77 -5.45 12.66
C ARG A 15 -12.30 -4.06 12.39
N LEU A 16 -13.50 -3.74 12.89
CA LEU A 16 -14.01 -2.38 12.85
C LEU A 16 -13.04 -1.44 13.58
N ALA A 17 -12.77 -0.30 12.98
CA ALA A 17 -11.88 0.73 13.52
C ALA A 17 -12.42 2.13 13.25
N ALA A 18 -11.93 3.10 14.02
CA ALA A 18 -12.24 4.50 13.83
C ALA A 18 -10.97 5.34 13.88
N THR A 19 -10.85 6.29 12.96
CA THR A 19 -9.69 7.17 12.79
C THR A 19 -10.16 8.62 12.80
N VAL A 20 -9.48 9.46 13.57
CA VAL A 20 -9.77 10.89 13.68
C VAL A 20 -8.70 11.67 12.95
N VAL A 21 -9.10 12.68 12.20
CA VAL A 21 -8.25 13.61 11.46
C VAL A 21 -8.39 14.97 12.15
N PRO A 22 -7.50 15.31 13.09
CA PRO A 22 -7.57 16.58 13.82
C PRO A 22 -7.11 17.73 12.92
N LEU A 23 -7.90 18.80 12.90
CA LEU A 23 -7.74 19.96 12.04
C LEU A 23 -7.69 21.25 12.84
N ARG A 24 -6.82 22.16 12.42
CA ARG A 24 -6.78 23.54 12.92
C ARG A 24 -6.52 24.53 11.79
N ASP A 25 -6.87 25.80 12.03
CA ASP A 25 -6.47 26.91 11.16
C ASP A 25 -5.08 27.38 11.59
N GLY A 26 -4.06 27.06 10.78
CA GLY A 26 -2.68 27.49 10.95
C GLY A 26 -2.36 28.78 10.20
N VAL A 27 -1.11 29.24 10.33
CA VAL A 27 -0.63 30.47 9.66
C VAL A 27 -0.61 30.29 8.13
N GLY A 28 -0.36 29.07 7.66
CA GLY A 28 -0.32 28.70 6.24
C GLY A 28 -1.66 28.22 5.66
N GLY A 29 -2.75 28.24 6.42
CA GLY A 29 -4.03 27.64 6.04
C GLY A 29 -4.41 26.45 6.91
N LEU A 30 -5.21 25.53 6.37
CA LEU A 30 -5.65 24.32 7.07
C LEU A 30 -4.44 23.43 7.41
N GLU A 31 -4.27 23.11 8.68
CA GLU A 31 -3.28 22.14 9.17
C GLU A 31 -3.98 20.89 9.69
N VAL A 32 -3.36 19.73 9.45
CA VAL A 32 -3.71 18.43 10.02
C VAL A 32 -2.70 18.02 11.09
N LEU A 33 -3.14 17.25 12.08
CA LEU A 33 -2.24 16.55 12.98
C LEU A 33 -1.89 15.17 12.41
N LEU A 34 -0.59 14.91 12.19
CA LEU A 34 -0.07 13.57 11.94
C LEU A 34 0.73 13.10 13.16
N THR A 35 0.56 11.83 13.54
CA THR A 35 1.35 11.14 14.55
C THR A 35 2.36 10.22 13.88
N ILE A 36 3.57 10.15 14.42
CA ILE A 36 4.64 9.25 13.96
C ILE A 36 4.66 8.05 14.88
N ARG A 37 4.43 6.85 14.32
CA ARG A 37 4.45 5.59 15.07
C ARG A 37 5.87 5.20 15.43
N PRO A 38 6.12 4.69 16.66
CA PRO A 38 7.42 4.11 17.02
C PRO A 38 7.87 3.04 16.02
N GLU A 39 9.14 3.07 15.61
CA GLU A 39 9.72 2.07 14.67
C GLU A 39 9.53 0.62 15.14
N ALA A 40 9.55 0.39 16.46
CA ALA A 40 9.41 -0.93 17.07
C ALA A 40 8.00 -1.55 16.93
N MET A 41 7.01 -0.80 16.42
CA MET A 41 5.66 -1.29 16.22
C MET A 41 5.60 -2.40 15.18
N ARG A 42 4.91 -3.49 15.53
CA ARG A 42 4.72 -4.67 14.67
C ARG A 42 3.97 -4.36 13.36
N PHE A 43 3.17 -3.28 13.34
CA PHE A 43 2.40 -2.85 12.19
C PHE A 43 2.63 -1.36 11.95
N MET A 44 3.15 -1.04 10.75
CA MET A 44 3.37 0.34 10.27
C MET A 44 4.28 1.18 11.18
N GLY A 45 5.30 0.57 11.80
CA GLY A 45 6.30 1.33 12.58
C GLY A 45 7.03 2.36 11.72
N GLY A 46 7.32 3.53 12.29
CA GLY A 46 7.97 4.66 11.62
C GLY A 46 7.06 5.47 10.69
N MET A 47 5.80 5.05 10.47
CA MET A 47 4.90 5.76 9.56
C MET A 47 4.17 6.92 10.25
N ALA A 48 4.00 8.01 9.51
CA ALA A 48 3.05 9.07 9.79
C ALA A 48 1.62 8.58 9.50
N VAL A 49 0.76 8.67 10.52
CA VAL A 49 -0.64 8.26 10.47
C VAL A 49 -1.53 9.28 11.18
N PHE A 50 -2.83 9.10 11.05
CA PHE A 50 -3.82 9.78 11.90
C PHE A 50 -4.11 8.95 13.15
N PRO A 51 -4.44 9.58 14.30
CA PRO A 51 -4.85 8.87 15.50
C PRO A 51 -6.08 7.98 15.27
N GLY A 52 -6.05 6.75 15.78
CA GLY A 52 -7.18 5.84 15.67
C GLY A 52 -6.87 4.38 15.98
N GLY A 53 -7.91 3.64 16.33
CA GLY A 53 -7.78 2.25 16.74
C GLY A 53 -9.04 1.42 16.51
N ALA A 54 -9.01 0.20 17.06
CA ALA A 54 -10.07 -0.77 16.87
C ALA A 54 -11.21 -0.53 17.87
N LEU A 55 -12.44 -0.79 17.44
CA LEU A 55 -13.58 -0.78 18.35
C LEU A 55 -13.43 -1.88 19.42
N ALA A 56 -13.54 -1.49 20.68
CA ALA A 56 -13.54 -2.36 21.83
C ALA A 56 -14.98 -2.73 22.26
N PRO A 57 -15.20 -3.86 22.96
CA PRO A 57 -16.55 -4.26 23.40
C PRO A 57 -17.30 -3.18 24.21
N ALA A 58 -16.58 -2.38 25.01
CA ALA A 58 -17.15 -1.32 25.82
C ALA A 58 -17.55 -0.06 25.01
N ASP A 59 -17.03 0.11 23.80
CA ASP A 59 -17.49 1.19 22.91
C ASP A 59 -18.96 0.97 22.50
N TYR A 60 -19.41 -0.28 22.48
CA TYR A 60 -20.81 -0.65 22.24
C TYR A 60 -21.67 -0.61 23.50
N ASP A 61 -21.18 -0.21 24.69
CA ASP A 61 -22.01 -0.26 25.90
C ASP A 61 -23.27 0.62 25.76
N PRO A 62 -24.49 0.09 26.00
CA PRO A 62 -25.73 0.87 25.84
C PRO A 62 -25.81 2.07 26.77
N ARG A 63 -24.98 2.12 27.82
CA ARG A 63 -24.89 3.28 28.71
C ARG A 63 -24.38 4.52 27.98
N TRP A 64 -23.69 4.40 26.84
CA TRP A 64 -23.24 5.54 26.03
C TRP A 64 -24.38 6.38 25.44
N GLU A 65 -25.62 5.88 25.38
CA GLU A 65 -26.79 6.68 24.92
C GLU A 65 -27.08 7.91 25.79
N GLY A 66 -26.72 7.87 27.08
CA GLY A 66 -26.86 9.01 27.99
C GLY A 66 -25.76 10.07 27.84
N PRO A 67 -24.47 9.69 27.99
CA PRO A 67 -23.31 10.57 27.93
C PRO A 67 -22.78 10.76 26.50
N SER A 68 -23.65 10.82 25.48
CA SER A 68 -23.28 11.18 24.10
C SER A 68 -24.26 12.21 23.54
N VAL A 69 -23.77 13.17 22.75
CA VAL A 69 -24.66 14.19 22.14
C VAL A 69 -25.58 13.57 21.09
N LEU A 70 -25.06 12.74 20.19
CA LEU A 70 -25.86 11.95 19.27
C LEU A 70 -26.38 10.68 19.96
N SER A 71 -27.67 10.41 19.80
CA SER A 71 -28.24 9.08 20.10
C SER A 71 -27.77 8.05 19.08
N GLY A 72 -27.88 6.76 19.40
CA GLY A 72 -27.53 5.69 18.46
C GLY A 72 -28.30 5.77 17.15
N VAL A 73 -29.57 6.18 17.20
CA VAL A 73 -30.39 6.35 15.98
C VAL A 73 -29.87 7.51 15.11
N ALA A 74 -29.48 8.62 15.73
CA ALA A 74 -28.90 9.75 15.00
C ALA A 74 -27.51 9.42 14.43
N ALA A 75 -26.71 8.67 15.20
CA ALA A 75 -25.42 8.15 14.74
C ALA A 75 -25.59 7.20 13.54
N ALA A 76 -26.52 6.24 13.60
CA ALA A 76 -26.83 5.33 12.50
C ALA A 76 -27.20 6.07 11.22
N ALA A 77 -28.07 7.08 11.33
CA ALA A 77 -28.44 7.93 10.20
C ALA A 77 -27.25 8.72 9.64
N SER A 78 -26.38 9.26 10.51
CA SER A 78 -25.22 10.05 10.09
C SER A 78 -24.14 9.19 9.42
N LEU A 79 -23.96 7.95 9.86
CA LEU A 79 -22.91 7.04 9.38
C LEU A 79 -23.38 6.06 8.30
N SER A 80 -24.68 6.01 8.01
CA SER A 80 -25.29 4.96 7.18
C SER A 80 -24.87 3.56 7.66
N ILE A 81 -25.05 3.33 8.97
CA ILE A 81 -24.86 2.02 9.63
C ILE A 81 -26.23 1.56 10.10
N ASP A 82 -26.58 0.30 9.81
CA ASP A 82 -27.91 -0.24 10.12
C ASP A 82 -28.14 -0.43 11.63
N ASP A 83 -27.09 -0.83 12.37
CA ASP A 83 -27.15 -1.01 13.83
C ASP A 83 -26.84 0.32 14.57
N PRO A 84 -27.82 0.92 15.28
CA PRO A 84 -27.61 2.11 16.11
C PRO A 84 -26.49 1.97 17.14
N ARG A 85 -26.30 0.75 17.68
CA ARG A 85 -25.31 0.48 18.70
C ARG A 85 -23.90 0.48 18.13
N GLU A 86 -23.71 -0.12 16.96
CA GLU A 86 -22.46 -0.07 16.21
C GLU A 86 -22.14 1.37 15.78
N ALA A 87 -23.15 2.11 15.33
CA ALA A 87 -22.96 3.47 14.88
C ALA A 87 -22.50 4.41 16.01
N LEU A 88 -23.15 4.34 17.18
CA LEU A 88 -22.72 5.11 18.34
C LEU A 88 -21.34 4.66 18.83
N GLY A 89 -21.10 3.34 18.90
CA GLY A 89 -19.82 2.79 19.32
C GLY A 89 -18.67 3.20 18.40
N THR A 90 -18.91 3.36 17.11
CA THR A 90 -17.91 3.90 16.17
C THR A 90 -17.50 5.33 16.52
N LEU A 91 -18.46 6.19 16.88
CA LEU A 91 -18.18 7.57 17.28
C LEU A 91 -17.49 7.64 18.64
N VAL A 92 -17.89 6.78 19.59
CA VAL A 92 -17.25 6.66 20.91
C VAL A 92 -15.80 6.20 20.75
N CYS A 93 -15.56 5.16 19.95
CA CYS A 93 -14.21 4.68 19.65
C CYS A 93 -13.34 5.79 19.06
N ALA A 94 -13.83 6.55 18.08
CA ALA A 94 -13.10 7.68 17.50
C ALA A 94 -12.63 8.68 18.58
N LEU A 95 -13.52 9.06 19.51
CA LEU A 95 -13.19 10.00 20.58
C LEU A 95 -12.26 9.40 21.64
N ARG A 96 -12.45 8.12 21.98
CA ARG A 96 -11.60 7.40 22.94
C ARG A 96 -10.17 7.30 22.41
N GLU A 97 -9.99 6.83 21.17
CA GLU A 97 -8.68 6.66 20.54
C GLU A 97 -7.96 8.01 20.34
N ALA A 98 -8.70 9.07 19.99
CA ALA A 98 -8.13 10.42 19.92
C ALA A 98 -7.66 10.94 21.29
N TYR A 99 -8.37 10.59 22.36
CA TYR A 99 -7.94 10.90 23.71
C TYR A 99 -6.75 10.04 24.16
N GLU A 100 -6.75 8.75 23.82
CA GLU A 100 -5.68 7.80 24.13
C GLU A 100 -4.36 8.19 23.49
N GLU A 101 -4.33 8.35 22.17
CA GLU A 101 -3.07 8.56 21.45
C GLU A 101 -2.51 9.97 21.59
N VAL A 102 -3.38 10.99 21.64
CA VAL A 102 -2.96 12.39 21.54
C VAL A 102 -3.61 13.32 22.57
N GLY A 103 -4.40 12.81 23.52
CA GLY A 103 -5.01 13.62 24.57
C GLY A 103 -6.15 14.53 24.09
N LEU A 104 -6.74 14.27 22.92
CA LEU A 104 -7.86 15.06 22.40
C LEU A 104 -9.18 14.57 23.01
N LEU A 105 -9.63 15.22 24.10
CA LEU A 105 -10.95 14.96 24.68
C LEU A 105 -11.98 15.99 24.18
N LEU A 106 -13.02 15.51 23.49
CA LEU A 106 -14.16 16.33 23.08
C LEU A 106 -15.41 15.91 23.84
N ALA A 107 -15.68 16.62 24.94
CA ALA A 107 -16.83 16.37 25.81
C ALA A 107 -17.27 17.64 26.55
N ALA A 108 -18.53 17.67 27.00
CA ALA A 108 -19.10 18.70 27.88
C ALA A 108 -19.49 18.10 29.24
N GLY A 109 -19.45 18.86 30.34
CA GLY A 109 -19.76 18.34 31.68
C GLY A 109 -19.31 19.25 32.82
N ALA A 110 -19.78 18.97 34.03
CA ALA A 110 -19.66 19.86 35.20
C ALA A 110 -18.22 19.86 35.76
N GLU A 111 -17.42 20.84 35.31
CA GLU A 111 -16.02 21.05 35.65
C GLU A 111 -15.15 19.84 35.29
N ALA A 112 -14.55 19.86 34.08
CA ALA A 112 -13.47 18.96 33.69
C ALA A 112 -12.52 18.80 34.89
N GLY A 113 -12.65 17.69 35.62
CA GLY A 113 -11.87 17.40 36.81
C GLY A 113 -10.39 17.26 36.44
N ASP A 114 -9.58 16.68 37.31
CA ASP A 114 -8.22 16.30 36.94
C ASP A 114 -8.28 15.15 35.90
N LEU A 115 -8.53 15.50 34.63
CA LEU A 115 -8.71 14.58 33.50
C LEU A 115 -7.45 13.76 33.24
N SER A 116 -6.29 14.21 33.75
CA SER A 116 -5.01 13.50 33.67
C SER A 116 -5.00 12.14 34.39
N ARG A 117 -6.14 11.69 34.94
CA ARG A 117 -6.30 10.42 35.66
C ARG A 117 -7.17 9.41 34.95
N MET A 118 -7.82 9.80 33.84
CA MET A 118 -8.58 8.85 33.04
C MET A 118 -7.61 7.92 32.29
N ASP A 119 -7.89 6.62 32.31
CA ASP A 119 -7.10 5.62 31.57
C ASP A 119 -7.88 5.17 30.33
N PRO A 120 -7.61 5.74 29.15
CA PRO A 120 -8.35 5.39 27.94
C PRO A 120 -7.93 4.07 27.31
N SER A 121 -6.81 3.49 27.75
CA SER A 121 -6.29 2.23 27.18
C SER A 121 -7.11 1.00 27.52
N ASP A 122 -8.04 1.13 28.47
CA ASP A 122 -9.14 0.19 28.67
C ASP A 122 -10.48 0.91 28.46
N ALA A 123 -11.16 0.57 27.37
CA ALA A 123 -12.44 1.19 27.00
C ALA A 123 -13.53 1.03 28.07
N ALA A 124 -13.50 -0.01 28.91
CA ALA A 124 -14.45 -0.16 30.01
C ALA A 124 -14.13 0.83 31.15
N VAL A 125 -12.85 1.03 31.46
CA VAL A 125 -12.41 2.03 32.45
C VAL A 125 -12.75 3.43 31.96
N PHE A 126 -12.47 3.73 30.68
CA PHE A 126 -12.84 5.00 30.05
C PHE A 126 -14.33 5.33 30.20
N LEU A 127 -15.21 4.35 29.97
CA LEU A 127 -16.65 4.52 30.19
C LEU A 127 -16.98 4.86 31.64
N GLU A 128 -16.46 4.11 32.61
CA GLU A 128 -16.73 4.37 34.03
C GLU A 128 -16.21 5.74 34.45
N ASP A 129 -15.03 6.14 33.96
CA ASP A 129 -14.44 7.45 34.22
C ASP A 129 -15.29 8.58 33.64
N CYS A 130 -15.76 8.44 32.40
CA CYS A 130 -16.67 9.40 31.76
C CYS A 130 -17.98 9.54 32.55
N LEU A 131 -18.58 8.43 32.99
CA LEU A 131 -19.81 8.43 33.78
C LEU A 131 -19.59 9.06 35.16
N ALA A 132 -18.49 8.73 35.84
CA ALA A 132 -18.14 9.26 37.16
C ALA A 132 -17.87 10.77 37.10
N ALA A 133 -17.23 11.24 36.04
CA ALA A 133 -16.97 12.65 35.78
C ALA A 133 -18.19 13.40 35.21
N GLY A 134 -19.29 12.72 34.91
CA GLY A 134 -20.50 13.33 34.34
C GLY A 134 -20.25 13.96 32.97
N LEU A 135 -19.36 13.36 32.17
CA LEU A 135 -19.02 13.81 30.83
C LEU A 135 -20.11 13.41 29.84
N THR A 136 -20.31 14.26 28.83
CA THR A 136 -21.12 14.00 27.64
C THR A 136 -20.22 14.15 26.43
N LEU A 137 -19.95 13.06 25.73
CA LEU A 137 -19.07 13.02 24.55
C LEU A 137 -19.70 13.80 23.39
N ALA A 138 -18.91 14.69 22.77
CA ALA A 138 -19.31 15.52 21.64
C ALA A 138 -19.30 14.72 20.33
N THR A 139 -20.10 13.65 20.26
CA THR A 139 -20.19 12.76 19.10
C THR A 139 -20.72 13.45 17.84
N ASP A 140 -21.35 14.61 17.97
CA ASP A 140 -21.79 15.47 16.88
C ASP A 140 -20.68 16.33 16.27
N ALA A 141 -19.53 16.46 16.95
CA ALA A 141 -18.36 17.17 16.44
C ALA A 141 -17.58 16.38 15.38
N LEU A 142 -17.82 15.07 15.28
CA LEU A 142 -17.16 14.19 14.31
C LEU A 142 -17.86 14.28 12.95
N VAL A 143 -17.13 14.74 11.93
CA VAL A 143 -17.62 14.81 10.55
C VAL A 143 -17.15 13.57 9.78
N PRO A 144 -18.05 12.70 9.30
CA PRO A 144 -17.66 11.52 8.52
C PRO A 144 -16.89 11.90 7.25
N ALA A 145 -15.76 11.22 7.01
CA ALA A 145 -14.77 11.57 6.00
C ALA A 145 -14.38 10.41 5.07
N GLY A 146 -14.95 9.23 5.29
CA GLY A 146 -14.73 8.06 4.47
C GLY A 146 -14.64 6.76 5.27
N ARG A 147 -14.45 5.67 4.55
CA ARG A 147 -14.25 4.32 5.09
C ARG A 147 -13.16 3.62 4.26
N TRP A 148 -12.23 2.98 4.93
CA TRP A 148 -11.13 2.24 4.33
C TRP A 148 -11.10 0.82 4.89
N VAL A 149 -11.24 -0.17 4.01
CA VAL A 149 -11.09 -1.58 4.39
C VAL A 149 -9.71 -2.04 3.96
N THR A 150 -8.93 -2.53 4.91
CA THR A 150 -7.60 -3.07 4.63
C THR A 150 -7.72 -4.26 3.67
N PRO A 151 -6.90 -4.30 2.60
CA PRO A 151 -6.93 -5.36 1.59
C PRO A 151 -6.79 -6.76 2.18
N ALA A 152 -7.36 -7.77 1.51
CA ALA A 152 -7.41 -9.16 1.98
C ALA A 152 -6.03 -9.81 2.17
N GLY A 153 -5.00 -9.34 1.46
CA GLY A 153 -3.62 -9.84 1.58
C GLY A 153 -2.86 -9.37 2.83
N SER A 154 -3.40 -8.43 3.60
CA SER A 154 -2.73 -7.96 4.82
C SER A 154 -2.90 -8.94 5.99
N PRO A 155 -1.84 -9.24 6.76
CA PRO A 155 -1.93 -10.10 7.95
C PRO A 155 -2.74 -9.48 9.10
N ILE A 156 -2.89 -8.15 9.11
CA ILE A 156 -3.71 -7.39 10.05
C ILE A 156 -4.65 -6.52 9.24
N ARG A 157 -5.95 -6.62 9.51
CA ARG A 157 -6.98 -5.95 8.71
C ARG A 157 -7.92 -5.14 9.59
N PHE A 158 -8.19 -3.93 9.13
CA PHE A 158 -9.15 -3.01 9.70
C PHE A 158 -10.17 -2.59 8.67
N ASP A 159 -11.40 -2.39 9.12
CA ASP A 159 -12.45 -1.67 8.44
C ASP A 159 -12.63 -0.33 9.17
N ALA A 160 -11.84 0.65 8.75
CA ALA A 160 -11.66 1.91 9.44
C ALA A 160 -12.58 2.99 8.88
N ARG A 161 -13.33 3.67 9.74
CA ARG A 161 -14.08 4.88 9.39
C ARG A 161 -13.30 6.13 9.81
N PHE A 162 -13.24 7.11 8.93
CA PHE A 162 -12.48 8.35 9.13
C PHE A 162 -13.41 9.50 9.51
N PHE A 163 -12.94 10.34 10.44
CA PHE A 163 -13.69 11.48 10.94
C PHE A 163 -12.82 12.73 10.95
N LEU A 164 -13.24 13.80 10.28
CA LEU A 164 -12.62 15.10 10.45
C LEU A 164 -13.10 15.71 11.77
N VAL A 165 -12.19 16.34 12.50
CA VAL A 165 -12.54 17.05 13.72
C VAL A 165 -11.76 18.35 13.83
N ARG A 166 -12.44 19.44 14.21
CA ARG A 166 -11.77 20.69 14.55
C ARG A 166 -11.31 20.62 15.99
N VAL A 167 -10.02 20.83 16.24
CA VAL A 167 -9.48 20.90 17.61
C VAL A 167 -9.82 22.25 18.28
N PRO A 168 -9.90 22.30 19.62
CA PRO A 168 -10.09 23.57 20.33
C PRO A 168 -8.94 24.55 20.05
N ASP A 169 -9.26 25.85 20.01
CA ASP A 169 -8.25 26.89 19.79
C ASP A 169 -7.18 26.84 20.90
N GLY A 170 -5.90 26.76 20.51
CA GLY A 170 -4.78 26.66 21.44
C GLY A 170 -4.55 25.29 22.08
N TRP A 171 -5.30 24.26 21.66
CA TRP A 171 -5.02 22.87 22.05
C TRP A 171 -3.73 22.38 21.37
N GLU A 172 -2.91 21.64 22.12
CA GLU A 172 -1.74 20.93 21.61
C GLU A 172 -1.80 19.47 22.07
N PRO A 173 -1.35 18.52 21.23
CA PRO A 173 -1.45 17.10 21.52
C PRO A 173 -0.52 16.70 22.67
N VAL A 174 -0.98 15.71 23.44
CA VAL A 174 -0.23 15.04 24.49
C VAL A 174 -0.08 13.56 24.07
N PRO A 175 1.05 13.20 23.42
CA PRO A 175 1.22 11.86 22.87
C PRO A 175 1.31 10.78 23.95
N ASP A 176 0.68 9.63 23.71
CA ASP A 176 1.02 8.40 24.43
C ASP A 176 2.32 7.81 23.86
N PRO A 177 3.42 7.76 24.63
CA PRO A 177 4.70 7.27 24.13
C PRO A 177 4.71 5.78 23.74
N ARG A 178 3.66 5.01 24.09
CA ARG A 178 3.49 3.63 23.64
C ARG A 178 3.11 3.54 22.17
N GLU A 179 2.37 4.53 21.67
CA GLU A 179 1.73 4.49 20.35
C GLU A 179 2.24 5.59 19.41
N VAL A 180 2.71 6.70 19.98
CA VAL A 180 3.13 7.90 19.27
C VAL A 180 4.52 8.32 19.75
N GLU A 181 5.50 8.22 18.86
CA GLU A 181 6.88 8.65 19.11
C GLU A 181 7.02 10.18 19.04
N SER A 182 6.39 10.78 18.02
CA SER A 182 6.36 12.22 17.80
C SER A 182 5.13 12.61 17.00
N PHE A 183 4.89 13.91 16.83
CA PHE A 183 3.77 14.42 16.05
C PHE A 183 4.19 15.67 15.26
N LEU A 184 3.42 16.00 14.23
CA LEU A 184 3.57 17.24 13.48
C LEU A 184 2.22 17.83 13.11
N TRP A 185 2.13 19.16 13.24
CA TRP A 185 1.12 19.96 12.57
C TRP A 185 1.66 20.41 11.22
N VAL A 186 0.92 20.11 10.16
CA VAL A 186 1.39 20.31 8.79
C VAL A 186 0.21 20.58 7.86
N THR A 187 0.40 21.38 6.81
CA THR A 187 -0.63 21.50 5.77
C THR A 187 -0.69 20.21 4.95
N PRO A 188 -1.84 19.83 4.38
CA PRO A 188 -1.93 18.67 3.49
C PRO A 188 -0.90 18.72 2.35
N GLU A 189 -0.76 19.87 1.70
CA GLU A 189 0.25 20.13 0.67
C GLU A 189 1.67 19.81 1.17
N ALA A 190 2.06 20.33 2.34
CA ALA A 190 3.41 20.14 2.87
C ALA A 190 3.65 18.70 3.33
N ALA A 191 2.63 18.01 3.86
CA ALA A 191 2.73 16.60 4.20
C ALA A 191 2.98 15.75 2.94
N LEU A 192 2.21 15.99 1.88
CA LEU A 192 2.38 15.31 0.58
C LEU A 192 3.73 15.64 -0.06
N ALA A 193 4.23 16.87 0.10
CA ALA A 193 5.58 17.24 -0.32
C ALA A 193 6.66 16.48 0.48
N GLY A 194 6.48 16.33 1.80
CA GLY A 194 7.37 15.53 2.66
C GLY A 194 7.36 14.05 2.30
N LEU A 195 6.19 13.49 1.98
CA LEU A 195 6.06 12.13 1.40
C LEU A 195 6.88 12.02 0.11
N ALA A 196 6.68 12.99 -0.80
CA ALA A 196 7.36 13.01 -2.08
C ALA A 196 8.89 13.11 -1.94
N ALA A 197 9.37 13.85 -0.95
CA ALA A 197 10.78 13.99 -0.63
C ALA A 197 11.36 12.77 0.12
N GLY A 198 10.53 11.80 0.57
CA GLY A 198 10.96 10.68 1.42
C GLY A 198 11.22 11.07 2.87
N GLU A 199 10.80 12.27 3.28
CA GLU A 199 10.93 12.77 4.65
C GLU A 199 9.84 12.21 5.57
N LEU A 200 8.71 11.79 4.99
CA LEU A 200 7.60 11.15 5.69
C LEU A 200 7.23 9.84 4.98
N ILE A 201 7.11 8.76 5.73
CA ILE A 201 6.52 7.50 5.24
C ILE A 201 5.08 7.46 5.75
N MET A 202 4.10 7.20 4.88
CA MET A 202 2.69 7.25 5.26
C MET A 202 1.91 6.01 4.85
N ALA A 203 0.86 5.73 5.62
CA ALA A 203 -0.17 4.78 5.26
C ALA A 203 -0.93 5.22 3.99
N PRO A 204 -1.28 4.33 3.04
CA PRO A 204 -2.18 4.65 1.94
C PRO A 204 -3.46 5.42 2.33
N PRO A 205 -4.22 5.03 3.38
CA PRO A 205 -5.39 5.81 3.79
C PRO A 205 -5.06 7.21 4.33
N THR A 206 -3.86 7.41 4.91
CA THR A 206 -3.41 8.73 5.35
C THR A 206 -3.16 9.63 4.15
N ILE A 207 -2.47 9.10 3.13
CA ILE A 207 -2.16 9.85 1.91
C ILE A 207 -3.44 10.25 1.17
N GLU A 208 -4.37 9.32 0.97
CA GLU A 208 -5.67 9.55 0.32
C GLU A 208 -6.45 10.68 1.03
N MET A 209 -6.49 10.67 2.37
CA MET A 209 -7.16 11.70 3.15
C MET A 209 -6.49 13.08 2.97
N LEU A 210 -5.15 13.12 3.01
CA LEU A 210 -4.40 14.37 2.80
C LEU A 210 -4.69 14.96 1.43
N GLN A 211 -4.74 14.14 0.38
CA GLN A 211 -5.03 14.62 -0.98
C GLN A 211 -6.45 15.17 -1.12
N ARG A 212 -7.42 14.53 -0.47
CA ARG A 212 -8.77 15.07 -0.40
C ARG A 212 -8.75 16.43 0.28
N LEU A 213 -8.10 16.56 1.42
CA LEU A 213 -8.02 17.84 2.15
C LEU A 213 -7.25 18.92 1.37
N ASP A 214 -6.21 18.56 0.61
CA ASP A 214 -5.44 19.48 -0.25
C ASP A 214 -6.30 20.09 -1.36
N ALA A 215 -7.23 19.30 -1.92
CA ALA A 215 -8.21 19.79 -2.89
C ALA A 215 -9.22 20.79 -2.29
N PHE A 216 -9.26 20.93 -0.95
CA PHE A 216 -10.08 21.89 -0.22
C PHE A 216 -9.23 22.87 0.61
N PRO A 217 -8.56 23.86 -0.02
CA PRO A 217 -7.68 24.82 0.66
C PRO A 217 -8.42 25.87 1.53
N GLY A 218 -9.61 25.54 2.05
CA GLY A 218 -10.43 26.40 2.90
C GLY A 218 -10.04 26.34 4.38
N SER A 219 -10.63 27.23 5.20
CA SER A 219 -10.52 27.18 6.67
C SER A 219 -11.36 26.05 7.27
N THR A 220 -11.12 25.67 8.53
CA THR A 220 -11.96 24.73 9.29
C THR A 220 -13.43 25.13 9.37
N GLY A 221 -13.79 26.39 9.09
CA GLY A 221 -15.17 26.87 8.99
C GLY A 221 -16.02 26.21 7.89
N SER A 222 -15.43 25.48 6.94
CA SER A 222 -16.14 24.81 5.83
C SER A 222 -16.23 23.28 5.95
N LEU A 223 -15.98 22.68 7.12
CA LEU A 223 -16.03 21.22 7.30
C LEU A 223 -17.39 20.59 6.92
N GLU A 224 -18.48 21.35 7.02
CA GLU A 224 -19.81 20.92 6.53
C GLU A 224 -19.89 20.75 5.00
N ALA A 225 -19.03 21.42 4.23
CA ALA A 225 -18.96 21.25 2.78
C ALA A 225 -18.36 19.89 2.39
N LEU A 226 -17.34 19.43 3.14
CA LEU A 226 -16.72 18.11 2.99
C LEU A 226 -17.70 16.97 3.35
N ARG A 227 -18.62 17.21 4.30
CA ARG A 227 -19.68 16.26 4.66
C ARG A 227 -20.57 15.86 3.47
N LYS A 228 -20.78 16.74 2.49
CA LYS A 228 -21.65 16.48 1.32
C LYS A 228 -20.97 15.59 0.26
N GLU A 229 -19.64 15.61 0.17
CA GLU A 229 -18.91 14.78 -0.79
C GLU A 229 -18.59 13.38 -0.28
N SER A 230 -18.45 13.20 1.04
CA SER A 230 -18.21 11.87 1.65
C SER A 230 -19.36 10.86 1.45
N SER A 231 -20.47 11.28 0.82
CA SER A 231 -21.57 10.42 0.38
C SER A 231 -21.29 9.70 -0.95
N ALA A 232 -20.18 10.02 -1.64
CA ALA A 232 -19.76 9.34 -2.86
C ALA A 232 -18.94 8.07 -2.52
N ARG A 233 -19.27 6.98 -3.21
CA ARG A 233 -18.69 5.64 -3.09
C ARG A 233 -17.16 5.65 -3.20
N GLY A 234 -16.52 4.62 -2.63
CA GLY A 234 -15.07 4.37 -2.64
C GLY A 234 -14.39 4.81 -3.94
N GLY A 235 -13.65 5.91 -3.85
CA GLY A 235 -12.88 6.47 -4.97
C GLY A 235 -11.68 5.61 -5.29
N VAL A 236 -11.20 5.74 -6.53
CA VAL A 236 -9.95 5.13 -6.98
C VAL A 236 -8.79 5.80 -6.26
N MET A 237 -7.92 5.01 -5.62
CA MET A 237 -6.74 5.53 -4.92
C MET A 237 -5.80 6.17 -5.93
N ASN A 238 -5.49 7.44 -5.71
CA ASN A 238 -4.80 8.25 -6.70
C ASN A 238 -3.80 9.21 -6.06
N VAL A 239 -2.59 8.71 -5.83
CA VAL A 239 -1.58 9.28 -4.95
C VAL A 239 -0.49 10.02 -5.73
N ARG A 240 -0.23 11.29 -5.40
CA ARG A 240 0.96 12.01 -5.90
C ARG A 240 2.19 11.62 -5.09
N LEU A 241 3.14 10.97 -5.75
CA LEU A 241 4.40 10.48 -5.17
C LEU A 241 5.56 11.45 -5.37
N SER A 242 5.48 12.35 -6.36
CA SER A 242 6.45 13.44 -6.56
C SER A 242 5.81 14.56 -7.40
N PRO A 243 6.49 15.71 -7.59
CA PRO A 243 5.99 16.74 -8.52
C PRO A 243 5.72 16.19 -9.93
N LEU A 244 6.46 15.16 -10.35
CA LEU A 244 6.33 14.53 -11.66
C LEU A 244 5.52 13.23 -11.66
N VAL A 245 5.26 12.59 -10.52
CA VAL A 245 4.75 11.21 -10.50
C VAL A 245 3.50 11.09 -9.65
N ARG A 246 2.47 10.46 -10.23
CA ARG A 246 1.29 9.93 -9.54
C ARG A 246 1.22 8.42 -9.70
N VAL A 247 0.61 7.74 -8.73
CA VAL A 247 0.20 6.35 -8.82
C VAL A 247 -1.31 6.26 -8.67
N VAL A 248 -1.93 5.50 -9.55
CA VAL A 248 -3.35 5.18 -9.51
C VAL A 248 -3.45 3.67 -9.28
N LEU A 249 -4.05 3.27 -8.17
CA LEU A 249 -4.21 1.85 -7.87
C LEU A 249 -5.39 1.29 -8.66
N ALA A 250 -5.12 0.23 -9.41
CA ALA A 250 -6.14 -0.47 -10.14
C ALA A 250 -7.05 -1.27 -9.18
N PRO A 251 -8.38 -1.31 -9.42
CA PRO A 251 -9.33 -2.07 -8.61
C PRO A 251 -9.29 -3.59 -8.92
N ASN A 252 -8.11 -4.21 -8.86
CA ASN A 252 -7.86 -5.64 -9.13
C ASN A 252 -7.09 -6.35 -8.01
N PRO A 253 -7.56 -6.31 -6.74
CA PRO A 253 -6.86 -6.96 -5.64
C PRO A 253 -6.80 -8.48 -5.84
N GLY A 254 -5.70 -9.08 -5.40
CA GLY A 254 -5.44 -10.49 -5.63
C GLY A 254 -4.24 -11.02 -4.86
N VAL A 255 -4.00 -12.33 -4.96
CA VAL A 255 -2.84 -12.97 -4.33
C VAL A 255 -1.54 -12.45 -4.94
N MET A 256 -1.52 -12.23 -6.26
CA MET A 256 -0.35 -11.73 -7.00
C MET A 256 -0.27 -10.20 -7.00
N THR A 257 -1.41 -9.53 -7.16
CA THR A 257 -1.50 -8.06 -7.29
C THR A 257 -1.63 -7.34 -5.94
N GLY A 258 -1.74 -8.08 -4.83
CA GLY A 258 -1.93 -7.53 -3.50
C GLY A 258 -3.17 -6.62 -3.42
N PRO A 259 -3.02 -5.32 -3.08
CA PRO A 259 -4.13 -4.36 -3.07
C PRO A 259 -4.64 -3.99 -4.47
N GLY A 260 -3.85 -4.23 -5.51
CA GLY A 260 -4.09 -3.85 -6.90
C GLY A 260 -2.78 -3.46 -7.60
N THR A 261 -2.81 -3.41 -8.93
CA THR A 261 -1.67 -2.96 -9.74
C THR A 261 -1.47 -1.45 -9.59
N ASN A 262 -0.22 -1.03 -9.41
CA ASN A 262 0.20 0.35 -9.42
C ASN A 262 0.41 0.85 -10.85
N SER A 263 -0.42 1.79 -11.29
CA SER A 263 -0.26 2.43 -12.59
C SER A 263 0.25 3.84 -12.40
N TYR A 264 1.33 4.19 -13.10
CA TYR A 264 2.02 5.45 -12.86
C TYR A 264 1.69 6.49 -13.92
N VAL A 265 1.39 7.70 -13.49
CA VAL A 265 1.18 8.87 -14.35
C VAL A 265 2.37 9.80 -14.16
N VAL A 266 3.13 10.06 -15.23
CA VAL A 266 4.43 10.76 -15.18
C VAL A 266 4.40 12.02 -16.05
N GLY A 267 4.68 13.18 -15.44
CA GLY A 267 4.74 14.51 -16.08
C GLY A 267 3.77 15.53 -15.48
N THR A 268 3.96 16.82 -15.80
CA THR A 268 3.11 17.95 -15.35
C THR A 268 2.34 18.65 -16.49
N GLY A 269 2.29 18.05 -17.67
CA GLY A 269 1.64 18.56 -18.88
C GLY A 269 1.01 17.40 -19.66
N PRO A 270 1.35 17.17 -20.94
CA PRO A 270 1.16 15.84 -21.51
C PRO A 270 1.88 14.81 -20.64
N VAL A 271 1.15 13.78 -20.20
CA VAL A 271 1.65 12.76 -19.28
C VAL A 271 1.96 11.46 -20.01
N VAL A 272 2.82 10.65 -19.41
CA VAL A 272 2.99 9.24 -19.74
C VAL A 272 2.20 8.41 -18.74
N VAL A 273 1.48 7.40 -19.21
CA VAL A 273 0.85 6.40 -18.35
C VAL A 273 1.62 5.09 -18.45
N ILE A 274 2.05 4.54 -17.32
CA ILE A 274 2.72 3.23 -17.23
C ILE A 274 1.71 2.20 -16.71
N ASP A 275 1.56 1.10 -17.44
CA ASP A 275 0.75 -0.08 -17.10
C ASP A 275 -0.73 0.21 -16.76
N PRO A 276 -1.58 0.60 -17.72
CA PRO A 276 -3.02 0.70 -17.50
C PRO A 276 -3.61 -0.70 -17.31
N ALA A 277 -3.87 -1.03 -16.05
CA ALA A 277 -4.08 -2.40 -15.57
C ALA A 277 -5.46 -2.98 -15.91
N VAL A 278 -6.52 -2.18 -15.80
CA VAL A 278 -7.90 -2.65 -15.96
C VAL A 278 -8.78 -1.69 -16.75
N ASP A 279 -9.78 -2.25 -17.43
CA ASP A 279 -10.87 -1.51 -18.05
C ASP A 279 -11.95 -1.21 -16.99
N ASP A 280 -11.69 -0.22 -16.15
CA ASP A 280 -12.65 0.34 -15.20
C ASP A 280 -12.78 1.85 -15.40
N GLU A 281 -14.01 2.35 -15.54
CA GLU A 281 -14.22 3.75 -15.94
C GLU A 281 -13.65 4.75 -14.94
N GLY A 282 -13.87 4.53 -13.63
CA GLY A 282 -13.40 5.44 -12.59
C GLY A 282 -11.87 5.44 -12.50
N TYR A 283 -11.25 4.28 -12.70
CA TYR A 283 -9.79 4.14 -12.69
C TYR A 283 -9.16 4.80 -13.91
N LEU A 284 -9.73 4.59 -15.10
CA LEU A 284 -9.26 5.26 -16.32
C LEU A 284 -9.45 6.78 -16.24
N ASP A 285 -10.56 7.25 -15.65
CA ASP A 285 -10.76 8.69 -15.40
C ASP A 285 -9.69 9.25 -14.45
N ALA A 286 -9.32 8.51 -13.41
CA ALA A 286 -8.28 8.89 -12.45
C ALA A 286 -6.86 8.92 -13.05
N LEU A 287 -6.56 8.04 -14.01
CA LEU A 287 -5.31 8.07 -14.79
C LEU A 287 -5.21 9.34 -15.64
N LEU A 288 -6.34 9.76 -16.24
CA LEU A 288 -6.38 10.94 -17.10
C LEU A 288 -6.34 12.22 -16.26
N ASP A 289 -7.24 12.36 -15.28
CA ASP A 289 -7.39 13.56 -14.45
C ASP A 289 -7.36 14.88 -15.25
N GLY A 290 -7.98 14.85 -16.44
CA GLY A 290 -8.01 15.98 -17.39
C GLY A 290 -6.71 16.25 -18.16
N ALA A 291 -5.65 15.46 -17.96
CA ALA A 291 -4.39 15.56 -18.69
C ALA A 291 -4.44 14.91 -20.08
N GLU A 292 -3.65 15.44 -21.00
CA GLU A 292 -3.37 14.80 -22.30
C GLU A 292 -2.39 13.64 -22.08
N VAL A 293 -2.72 12.43 -22.56
CA VAL A 293 -1.78 11.31 -22.52
C VAL A 293 -0.93 11.33 -23.78
N SER A 294 0.36 11.56 -23.60
CA SER A 294 1.35 11.56 -24.68
C SER A 294 1.64 10.15 -25.17
N GLU A 295 1.88 9.21 -24.25
CA GLU A 295 2.23 7.82 -24.54
C GLU A 295 1.77 6.89 -23.41
N ILE A 296 1.48 5.64 -23.77
CA ILE A 296 1.19 4.56 -22.83
C ILE A 296 2.37 3.59 -22.86
N LEU A 297 3.11 3.46 -21.77
CA LEU A 297 4.26 2.55 -21.67
C LEU A 297 3.87 1.29 -20.92
N ILE A 298 4.33 0.14 -21.42
CA ILE A 298 4.04 -1.16 -20.84
C ILE A 298 5.34 -1.78 -20.33
N THR A 299 5.36 -2.19 -19.06
CA THR A 299 6.47 -2.95 -18.48
C THR A 299 6.53 -4.34 -19.09
N HIS A 300 5.44 -5.09 -19.08
CA HIS A 300 5.35 -6.44 -19.66
C HIS A 300 3.89 -6.85 -19.93
N ARG A 301 3.69 -7.99 -20.59
CA ARG A 301 2.37 -8.40 -21.14
C ARG A 301 1.49 -9.25 -20.21
N HIS A 302 1.75 -9.30 -18.91
CA HIS A 302 0.80 -9.94 -17.98
C HIS A 302 -0.51 -9.17 -17.90
N SER A 303 -1.61 -9.89 -17.70
CA SER A 303 -2.97 -9.36 -17.91
C SER A 303 -3.32 -8.18 -17.01
N ASP A 304 -2.74 -8.16 -15.82
CA ASP A 304 -2.91 -7.12 -14.80
C ASP A 304 -2.10 -5.84 -15.07
N HIS A 305 -1.25 -5.80 -16.10
CA HIS A 305 -0.55 -4.60 -16.56
C HIS A 305 -1.12 -4.04 -17.87
N VAL A 306 -1.83 -4.88 -18.64
CA VAL A 306 -2.29 -4.55 -20.00
C VAL A 306 -3.81 -4.48 -20.17
N GLY A 307 -4.57 -4.84 -19.14
CA GLY A 307 -6.03 -5.02 -19.24
C GLY A 307 -6.80 -3.74 -19.58
N GLY A 308 -6.26 -2.55 -19.25
CA GLY A 308 -6.88 -1.25 -19.52
C GLY A 308 -6.41 -0.56 -20.80
N ILE A 309 -5.44 -1.12 -21.53
CA ILE A 309 -4.81 -0.45 -22.69
C ILE A 309 -5.84 -0.06 -23.75
N ALA A 310 -6.65 -1.01 -24.20
CA ALA A 310 -7.59 -0.78 -25.31
C ALA A 310 -8.58 0.35 -25.01
N ALA A 311 -9.09 0.39 -23.77
CA ALA A 311 -10.00 1.43 -23.32
C ALA A 311 -9.31 2.80 -23.19
N LEU A 312 -8.08 2.84 -22.67
CA LEU A 312 -7.33 4.09 -22.56
C LEU A 312 -6.94 4.66 -23.93
N VAL A 313 -6.56 3.80 -24.88
CA VAL A 313 -6.28 4.18 -26.28
C VAL A 313 -7.54 4.72 -26.95
N ALA A 314 -8.70 4.09 -26.74
CA ALA A 314 -9.97 4.59 -27.29
C ALA A 314 -10.33 6.00 -26.78
N ARG A 315 -9.92 6.34 -25.56
CA ARG A 315 -10.15 7.67 -24.94
C ARG A 315 -9.15 8.74 -25.39
N THR A 316 -7.90 8.35 -25.65
CA THR A 316 -6.78 9.29 -25.81
C THR A 316 -6.17 9.34 -27.20
N GLY A 317 -6.23 8.22 -27.94
CA GLY A 317 -5.48 8.03 -29.18
C GLY A 317 -3.95 7.92 -28.99
N ALA A 318 -3.47 7.83 -27.74
CA ALA A 318 -2.05 7.78 -27.43
C ALA A 318 -1.41 6.48 -27.97
N PRO A 319 -0.18 6.53 -28.51
CA PRO A 319 0.55 5.34 -28.92
C PRO A 319 0.90 4.48 -27.70
N VAL A 320 0.79 3.17 -27.87
CA VAL A 320 1.23 2.17 -26.88
C VAL A 320 2.66 1.78 -27.22
N ARG A 321 3.52 1.72 -26.20
CA ARG A 321 4.92 1.35 -26.33
C ARG A 321 5.28 0.22 -25.39
N ALA A 322 5.96 -0.79 -25.91
CA ALA A 322 6.37 -1.98 -25.17
C ALA A 322 7.63 -2.57 -25.80
N PHE A 323 8.30 -3.49 -25.12
CA PHE A 323 9.38 -4.25 -25.74
C PHE A 323 8.84 -5.17 -26.84
N GLY A 324 9.59 -5.30 -27.94
CA GLY A 324 9.22 -6.16 -29.07
C GLY A 324 8.05 -5.62 -29.91
N THR A 325 7.58 -6.44 -30.85
CA THR A 325 6.54 -6.06 -31.84
C THR A 325 5.17 -6.67 -31.57
N GLU A 326 5.07 -7.59 -30.62
CA GLU A 326 3.80 -8.25 -30.31
C GLU A 326 2.79 -7.26 -29.72
N PRO A 327 1.48 -7.38 -30.03
CA PRO A 327 0.47 -6.53 -29.41
C PRO A 327 0.48 -6.61 -27.87
N ALA A 328 0.12 -5.52 -27.20
CA ALA A 328 -0.10 -5.47 -25.75
C ALA A 328 -1.57 -5.12 -25.48
N GLY A 329 -2.27 -5.94 -24.68
CA GLY A 329 -3.71 -5.74 -24.44
C GLY A 329 -4.56 -5.76 -25.72
N GLY A 330 -4.09 -6.44 -26.78
CA GLY A 330 -4.74 -6.46 -28.09
C GLY A 330 -4.49 -5.24 -28.97
N ILE A 331 -3.63 -4.30 -28.55
CA ILE A 331 -3.27 -3.10 -29.31
C ILE A 331 -1.88 -3.23 -29.91
N GLU A 332 -1.72 -2.85 -31.18
CA GLU A 332 -0.40 -2.77 -31.83
C GLU A 332 0.50 -1.76 -31.10
N VAL A 333 1.76 -2.15 -30.86
CA VAL A 333 2.71 -1.33 -30.11
C VAL A 333 3.74 -0.70 -31.04
N VAL A 334 4.24 0.46 -30.64
CA VAL A 334 5.50 1.01 -31.14
C VAL A 334 6.63 0.41 -30.30
N PRO A 335 7.52 -0.40 -30.89
CA PRO A 335 8.56 -1.09 -30.12
C PRO A 335 9.48 -0.11 -29.39
N LEU A 336 9.81 -0.45 -28.15
CA LEU A 336 10.91 0.14 -27.38
C LEU A 336 12.09 -0.82 -27.36
N LEU A 337 13.27 -0.25 -27.54
CA LEU A 337 14.54 -0.91 -27.36
C LEU A 337 15.19 -0.49 -26.04
N ASP A 338 16.16 -1.30 -25.61
CA ASP A 338 17.00 -0.95 -24.47
C ASP A 338 17.71 0.40 -24.69
N GLY A 339 17.55 1.31 -23.74
CA GLY A 339 18.14 2.65 -23.77
C GLY A 339 17.32 3.71 -24.49
N ASP A 340 16.18 3.37 -25.09
CA ASP A 340 15.30 4.37 -25.71
C ASP A 340 14.79 5.38 -24.69
N GLU A 341 14.67 6.65 -25.12
CA GLU A 341 14.24 7.75 -24.26
C GLU A 341 12.85 8.26 -24.67
N ILE A 342 11.97 8.39 -23.69
CA ILE A 342 10.63 8.95 -23.82
C ILE A 342 10.58 10.23 -23.00
N THR A 343 10.22 11.35 -23.63
CA THR A 343 10.15 12.66 -22.96
C THR A 343 8.77 13.27 -23.09
N ALA A 344 8.13 13.55 -21.96
CA ALA A 344 6.83 14.20 -21.89
C ALA A 344 6.67 14.97 -20.57
N GLY A 345 5.97 16.10 -20.60
CA GLY A 345 5.56 16.81 -19.38
C GLY A 345 6.70 17.17 -18.42
N GLY A 346 7.92 17.42 -18.92
CA GLY A 346 9.10 17.73 -18.10
C GLY A 346 9.82 16.51 -17.50
N ALA A 347 9.37 15.29 -17.80
CA ALA A 347 10.01 14.04 -17.42
C ALA A 347 10.68 13.37 -18.63
N THR A 348 11.81 12.70 -18.40
CA THR A 348 12.45 11.82 -19.39
C THR A 348 12.63 10.44 -18.77
N LEU A 349 11.98 9.44 -19.36
CA LEU A 349 12.07 8.03 -18.99
C LEU A 349 13.01 7.30 -19.95
N VAL A 350 13.95 6.52 -19.42
CA VAL A 350 14.81 5.62 -20.20
C VAL A 350 14.26 4.21 -20.07
N ALA A 351 13.93 3.56 -21.17
CA ALA A 351 13.53 2.16 -21.20
C ALA A 351 14.76 1.28 -20.93
N LEU A 352 14.64 0.33 -20.00
CA LEU A 352 15.65 -0.65 -19.67
C LEU A 352 15.07 -2.03 -19.91
N HIS A 353 15.62 -2.77 -20.86
CA HIS A 353 15.24 -4.18 -21.03
C HIS A 353 15.82 -4.99 -19.87
N THR A 354 14.91 -5.54 -19.08
CA THR A 354 15.20 -6.24 -17.83
C THR A 354 14.44 -7.58 -17.82
N PRO A 355 14.80 -8.52 -18.71
CA PRO A 355 14.14 -9.82 -18.77
C PRO A 355 14.34 -10.60 -17.46
N GLY A 356 13.49 -11.60 -17.24
CA GLY A 356 13.63 -12.54 -16.14
C GLY A 356 12.31 -12.87 -15.47
N HIS A 357 11.52 -11.87 -15.08
CA HIS A 357 10.12 -12.12 -14.68
C HIS A 357 9.28 -12.53 -15.89
N ALA A 358 9.42 -11.77 -16.97
CA ALA A 358 8.93 -12.06 -18.31
C ALA A 358 10.03 -11.72 -19.32
N SER A 359 10.06 -12.39 -20.47
CA SER A 359 11.09 -12.17 -21.49
C SER A 359 11.03 -10.77 -22.13
N ASP A 360 9.86 -10.14 -22.10
CA ASP A 360 9.59 -8.81 -22.66
C ASP A 360 9.67 -7.67 -21.62
N HIS A 361 10.10 -7.95 -20.39
CA HIS A 361 9.99 -7.00 -19.30
C HIS A 361 10.90 -5.77 -19.46
N LEU A 362 10.30 -4.58 -19.31
CA LEU A 362 10.96 -3.28 -19.23
C LEU A 362 10.84 -2.69 -17.83
N CYS A 363 11.93 -2.13 -17.33
CA CYS A 363 11.89 -1.10 -16.29
C CYS A 363 12.04 0.28 -16.95
N PHE A 364 11.54 1.34 -16.29
CA PHE A 364 11.71 2.71 -16.76
C PHE A 364 12.47 3.55 -15.74
N LEU A 365 13.60 4.14 -16.13
CA LEU A 365 14.40 5.00 -15.27
C LEU A 365 14.04 6.47 -15.51
N LEU A 366 13.60 7.18 -14.47
CA LEU A 366 13.37 8.62 -14.53
C LEU A 366 14.69 9.39 -14.39
N LYS A 367 15.14 9.99 -15.49
CA LYS A 367 16.40 10.76 -15.51
C LYS A 367 16.35 11.95 -14.55
N GLY A 368 17.45 12.15 -13.84
CA GLY A 368 17.62 13.26 -12.89
C GLY A 368 16.95 13.06 -11.53
N ALA A 369 16.21 11.96 -11.33
CA ALA A 369 15.50 11.68 -10.07
C ALA A 369 15.93 10.36 -9.38
N ALA A 370 16.92 9.64 -9.92
CA ALA A 370 17.39 8.35 -9.39
C ALA A 370 16.24 7.37 -9.06
N THR A 371 15.17 7.41 -9.85
CA THR A 371 13.91 6.70 -9.57
C THR A 371 13.63 5.67 -10.68
N LEU A 372 13.35 4.44 -10.29
CA LEU A 372 13.05 3.33 -11.20
C LEU A 372 11.59 2.88 -11.07
N PHE A 373 10.86 2.83 -12.18
CA PHE A 373 9.61 2.09 -12.28
C PHE A 373 9.95 0.65 -12.65
N ALA A 374 9.80 -0.27 -11.69
CA ALA A 374 10.37 -1.61 -11.79
C ALA A 374 9.41 -2.69 -12.29
N GLY A 375 8.13 -2.36 -12.51
CA GLY A 375 7.09 -3.35 -12.82
C GLY A 375 7.16 -4.51 -11.83
N ASP A 376 7.17 -5.73 -12.35
CA ASP A 376 7.20 -6.95 -11.54
C ASP A 376 8.62 -7.54 -11.39
N ASN A 377 9.64 -6.80 -11.82
CA ASN A 377 11.03 -7.18 -11.57
C ASN A 377 11.41 -7.01 -10.09
N VAL A 378 10.92 -5.93 -9.46
CA VAL A 378 11.04 -5.68 -8.02
C VAL A 378 9.67 -5.26 -7.49
N VAL A 379 9.13 -6.00 -6.53
CA VAL A 379 7.81 -5.76 -5.92
C VAL A 379 7.95 -5.20 -4.51
N GLY A 380 6.98 -4.38 -4.09
CA GLY A 380 7.03 -3.70 -2.79
C GLY A 380 6.99 -4.65 -1.60
N GLN A 381 6.35 -5.81 -1.71
CA GLN A 381 6.27 -6.79 -0.64
C GLN A 381 6.58 -8.20 -1.17
N GLY A 382 7.42 -8.94 -0.45
CA GLY A 382 7.86 -10.27 -0.88
C GLY A 382 8.90 -10.17 -2.00
N THR A 383 8.84 -11.12 -2.94
CA THR A 383 9.78 -11.18 -4.07
C THR A 383 9.04 -11.52 -5.36
N ALA A 384 9.55 -11.06 -6.50
CA ALA A 384 9.01 -11.41 -7.81
C ALA A 384 8.88 -12.93 -8.01
N VAL A 385 7.88 -13.37 -8.77
CA VAL A 385 7.79 -14.78 -9.20
C VAL A 385 8.56 -14.92 -10.51
N ILE A 386 9.44 -15.91 -10.61
CA ILE A 386 10.13 -16.25 -11.86
C ILE A 386 9.56 -17.57 -12.33
N ALA A 387 8.85 -17.57 -13.47
CA ALA A 387 8.07 -18.74 -13.92
C ALA A 387 8.40 -19.10 -15.37
N PRO A 388 9.14 -20.20 -15.60
CA PRO A 388 9.41 -20.70 -16.94
C PRO A 388 8.13 -21.13 -17.68
N PRO A 389 8.13 -21.13 -19.03
CA PRO A 389 9.26 -20.85 -19.91
C PRO A 389 9.49 -19.36 -20.22
N ASP A 390 8.60 -18.46 -19.79
CA ASP A 390 8.73 -17.03 -20.09
C ASP A 390 9.66 -16.31 -19.09
N GLY A 391 9.60 -16.71 -17.82
CA GLY A 391 10.54 -16.26 -16.81
C GLY A 391 11.82 -17.11 -16.79
N ASP A 392 12.97 -16.44 -16.62
CA ASP A 392 14.31 -17.05 -16.57
C ASP A 392 15.12 -16.47 -15.40
N MET A 393 15.69 -17.34 -14.56
CA MET A 393 16.42 -16.92 -13.37
C MET A 393 17.78 -16.29 -13.69
N GLY A 394 18.46 -16.73 -14.75
CA GLY A 394 19.73 -16.17 -15.19
C GLY A 394 19.58 -14.74 -15.68
N ASP A 395 18.60 -14.51 -16.55
CA ASP A 395 18.22 -13.19 -17.06
C ASP A 395 17.76 -12.27 -15.92
N TYR A 396 16.96 -12.80 -14.98
CA TYR A 396 16.51 -12.04 -13.82
C TYR A 396 17.69 -11.55 -12.95
N LEU A 397 18.65 -12.43 -12.64
CA LEU A 397 19.84 -12.07 -11.86
C LEU A 397 20.75 -11.08 -12.60
N ALA A 398 20.86 -11.21 -13.94
CA ALA A 398 21.58 -10.25 -14.76
C ALA A 398 20.89 -8.87 -14.75
N SER A 399 19.56 -8.84 -14.85
CA SER A 399 18.73 -7.63 -14.75
C SER A 399 18.89 -6.94 -13.41
N LEU A 400 18.78 -7.66 -12.28
CA LEU A 400 19.02 -7.10 -10.95
C LEU A 400 20.45 -6.53 -10.82
N THR A 401 21.46 -7.26 -11.28
CA THR A 401 22.86 -6.82 -11.23
C THR A 401 23.07 -5.54 -12.04
N ARG A 402 22.44 -5.44 -13.21
CA ARG A 402 22.47 -4.22 -14.03
C ARG A 402 21.78 -3.07 -13.30
N MET A 403 20.57 -3.27 -12.78
CA MET A 403 19.82 -2.23 -12.07
C MET A 403 20.59 -1.68 -10.87
N ARG A 404 21.29 -2.54 -10.11
CA ARG A 404 22.18 -2.13 -9.02
C ARG A 404 23.27 -1.14 -9.46
N SER A 405 23.72 -1.21 -10.71
CA SER A 405 24.79 -0.33 -11.20
C SER A 405 24.32 1.09 -11.60
N LEU A 406 23.02 1.35 -11.53
CA LEU A 406 22.42 2.61 -12.00
C LEU A 406 22.37 3.72 -10.94
N GLY A 407 22.66 3.40 -9.68
CA GLY A 407 22.57 4.35 -8.55
C GLY A 407 21.13 4.80 -8.33
N ILE A 408 20.25 3.82 -8.09
CA ILE A 408 18.81 4.06 -7.86
C ILE A 408 18.58 4.31 -6.38
N ASP A 409 17.92 5.42 -6.06
CA ASP A 409 17.53 5.74 -4.69
C ASP A 409 16.12 5.24 -4.37
N ARG A 410 15.22 5.24 -5.37
CA ARG A 410 13.80 4.90 -5.18
C ARG A 410 13.28 3.95 -6.25
N ILE A 411 12.48 2.98 -5.83
CA ILE A 411 11.83 2.00 -6.70
C ILE A 411 10.31 2.12 -6.55
N TYR A 412 9.64 2.26 -7.68
CA TYR A 412 8.19 2.26 -7.84
C TYR A 412 7.76 0.93 -8.49
N PRO A 413 7.25 -0.04 -7.70
CA PRO A 413 6.94 -1.39 -8.17
C PRO A 413 5.56 -1.50 -8.82
N GLY A 414 5.37 -2.53 -9.64
CA GLY A 414 4.06 -2.87 -10.22
C GLY A 414 3.00 -3.20 -9.16
N HIS A 415 3.42 -3.73 -8.00
CA HIS A 415 2.53 -4.09 -6.89
C HIS A 415 3.09 -3.68 -5.53
N PHE A 416 2.19 -3.50 -4.57
CA PHE A 416 2.49 -3.13 -3.18
C PHE A 416 3.11 -1.72 -3.04
N PHE A 417 3.96 -1.50 -2.03
CA PHE A 417 4.43 -0.17 -1.63
C PHE A 417 5.75 0.24 -2.31
N PRO A 418 5.98 1.55 -2.54
CA PRO A 418 7.29 2.07 -2.96
C PRO A 418 8.41 1.64 -2.02
N LEU A 419 9.63 1.52 -2.57
CA LEU A 419 10.82 1.12 -1.83
C LEU A 419 11.88 2.23 -1.92
N ASP A 420 12.42 2.63 -0.78
CA ASP A 420 13.58 3.53 -0.70
C ASP A 420 14.87 2.71 -0.51
N GLY A 421 16.02 3.26 -0.93
CA GLY A 421 17.33 2.61 -0.81
C GLY A 421 17.58 1.58 -1.92
N GLY A 422 17.33 1.94 -3.18
CA GLY A 422 17.32 1.02 -4.33
C GLY A 422 18.48 0.01 -4.38
N ASP A 423 19.73 0.42 -4.13
CA ASP A 423 20.88 -0.50 -4.08
C ASP A 423 20.75 -1.57 -2.98
N GLU A 424 20.32 -1.19 -1.77
CA GLU A 424 20.12 -2.11 -0.64
C GLU A 424 18.98 -3.09 -0.91
N VAL A 425 17.89 -2.59 -1.52
CA VAL A 425 16.75 -3.41 -1.95
C VAL A 425 17.18 -4.47 -2.96
N ILE A 426 17.92 -4.06 -3.99
CA ILE A 426 18.40 -4.96 -5.04
C ILE A 426 19.42 -5.97 -4.49
N ASP A 427 20.35 -5.53 -3.64
CA ASP A 427 21.30 -6.42 -2.97
C ASP A 427 20.56 -7.46 -2.09
N GLY A 428 19.48 -7.06 -1.40
CA GLY A 428 18.59 -7.97 -0.67
C GLY A 428 17.89 -9.01 -1.57
N TYR A 429 17.41 -8.59 -2.74
CA TYR A 429 16.84 -9.48 -3.74
C TYR A 429 17.87 -10.50 -4.26
N LEU A 430 19.08 -10.06 -4.58
CA LEU A 430 20.18 -10.93 -5.02
C LEU A 430 20.57 -11.94 -3.93
N ALA A 431 20.70 -11.49 -2.68
CA ALA A 431 20.98 -12.34 -1.54
C ALA A 431 19.89 -13.41 -1.34
N HIS A 432 18.62 -13.00 -1.41
CA HIS A 432 17.49 -13.92 -1.28
C HIS A 432 17.51 -15.03 -2.34
N ARG A 433 17.85 -14.70 -3.60
CA ARG A 433 17.96 -15.71 -4.67
C ARG A 433 19.14 -16.65 -4.46
N ALA A 434 20.27 -16.15 -3.99
CA ALA A 434 21.43 -16.97 -3.68
C ALA A 434 21.15 -17.94 -2.52
N GLU A 435 20.49 -17.47 -1.46
CA GLU A 435 20.05 -18.30 -0.33
C GLU A 435 19.07 -19.39 -0.79
N ARG A 436 18.09 -19.02 -1.63
CA ARG A 436 17.13 -19.97 -2.19
C ARG A 436 17.79 -21.03 -3.05
N GLU A 437 18.71 -20.63 -3.93
CA GLU A 437 19.47 -21.57 -4.76
C GLU A 437 20.26 -22.55 -3.89
N ALA A 438 20.95 -22.06 -2.85
CA ALA A 438 21.70 -22.93 -1.94
C ALA A 438 20.81 -23.96 -1.25
N ALA A 439 19.63 -23.56 -0.78
CA ALA A 439 18.66 -24.47 -0.14
C ALA A 439 18.12 -25.53 -1.11
N ILE A 440 17.86 -25.16 -2.37
CA ILE A 440 17.43 -26.10 -3.42
C ILE A 440 18.53 -27.14 -3.69
N LEU A 441 19.79 -26.70 -3.84
CA LEU A 441 20.91 -27.60 -4.07
C LEU A 441 21.18 -28.52 -2.87
N GLU A 442 20.97 -28.03 -1.64
CA GLU A 442 21.04 -28.84 -0.42
C GLU A 442 19.96 -29.93 -0.39
N ALA A 443 18.72 -29.60 -0.76
CA ALA A 443 17.64 -30.59 -0.84
C ALA A 443 17.97 -31.72 -1.84
N LEU A 444 18.59 -31.39 -2.98
CA LEU A 444 19.03 -32.37 -3.98
C LEU A 444 20.19 -33.27 -3.53
N ALA A 445 20.90 -32.93 -2.44
CA ALA A 445 21.95 -33.80 -1.91
C ALA A 445 21.41 -35.12 -1.33
N GLY A 446 20.11 -35.19 -1.04
CA GLY A 446 19.41 -36.40 -0.61
C GLY A 446 19.03 -37.37 -1.74
N GLY A 447 19.21 -36.96 -3.01
CA GLY A 447 18.83 -37.72 -4.20
C GLY A 447 17.92 -36.92 -5.14
N PRO A 448 17.49 -37.53 -6.28
CA PRO A 448 16.71 -36.81 -7.28
C PRO A 448 15.31 -36.41 -6.79
N LEU A 449 14.91 -35.15 -6.97
CA LEU A 449 13.60 -34.61 -6.55
C LEU A 449 12.88 -33.87 -7.68
N THR A 450 11.55 -33.84 -7.68
CA THR A 450 10.77 -32.91 -8.52
C THR A 450 10.74 -31.50 -7.92
N PRO A 451 10.39 -30.45 -8.69
CA PRO A 451 10.19 -29.11 -8.14
C PRO A 451 9.19 -29.07 -6.97
N GLU A 452 8.09 -29.82 -7.05
CA GLU A 452 7.09 -29.92 -5.98
C GLU A 452 7.67 -30.58 -4.72
N GLU A 453 8.41 -31.68 -4.88
CA GLU A 453 9.09 -32.33 -3.76
C GLU A 453 10.11 -31.37 -3.10
N ILE A 454 10.83 -30.56 -3.89
CA ILE A 454 11.75 -29.54 -3.35
C ILE A 454 11.00 -28.44 -2.58
N VAL A 455 9.82 -28.02 -3.06
CA VAL A 455 8.99 -27.03 -2.35
C VAL A 455 8.67 -27.51 -0.93
N GLU A 456 8.34 -28.78 -0.74
CA GLU A 456 8.07 -29.35 0.58
C GLU A 456 9.27 -29.25 1.54
N HIS A 457 10.50 -29.27 1.01
CA HIS A 457 11.74 -29.16 1.80
C HIS A 457 12.15 -27.71 2.06
N VAL A 458 11.99 -26.83 1.06
CA VAL A 458 12.59 -25.49 1.04
C VAL A 458 11.58 -24.39 1.42
N TYR A 459 10.28 -24.63 1.26
CA TYR A 459 9.21 -23.66 1.50
C TYR A 459 8.31 -24.07 2.68
N THR A 460 8.92 -24.58 3.76
CA THR A 460 8.21 -25.06 4.96
C THR A 460 7.36 -23.98 5.66
N ASP A 461 7.74 -22.71 5.50
CA ASP A 461 7.07 -21.56 6.11
C ASP A 461 6.17 -20.79 5.14
N THR A 462 5.97 -21.31 3.92
CA THR A 462 5.12 -20.71 2.88
C THR A 462 3.75 -21.39 2.87
N ASP A 463 2.69 -20.56 2.79
CA ASP A 463 1.31 -21.03 2.68
C ASP A 463 1.17 -22.07 1.54
N PRO A 464 0.57 -23.26 1.79
CA PRO A 464 0.34 -24.29 0.77
C PRO A 464 -0.36 -23.77 -0.49
N ALA A 465 -1.20 -22.75 -0.37
CA ALA A 465 -1.85 -22.12 -1.54
C ALA A 465 -0.85 -21.49 -2.53
N LEU A 466 0.35 -21.14 -2.06
CA LEU A 466 1.43 -20.55 -2.87
C LEU A 466 2.44 -21.60 -3.38
N HIS A 467 2.33 -22.87 -2.97
CA HIS A 467 3.27 -23.92 -3.38
C HIS A 467 3.35 -24.12 -4.90
N PRO A 468 2.24 -24.04 -5.68
CA PRO A 468 2.34 -24.12 -7.14
C PRO A 468 3.21 -23.00 -7.74
N LEU A 469 3.13 -21.77 -7.21
CA LEU A 469 3.97 -20.65 -7.64
C LEU A 469 5.42 -20.83 -7.20
N ALA A 470 5.63 -21.34 -5.98
CA ALA A 470 6.95 -21.68 -5.49
C ALA A 470 7.63 -22.74 -6.36
N ALA A 471 6.88 -23.76 -6.81
CA ALA A 471 7.41 -24.81 -7.69
C ALA A 471 7.90 -24.25 -9.02
N MET A 472 7.21 -23.25 -9.58
CA MET A 472 7.67 -22.54 -10.79
C MET A 472 8.99 -21.79 -10.56
N SER A 473 9.14 -21.13 -9.40
CA SER A 473 10.41 -20.48 -9.04
C SER A 473 11.53 -21.47 -8.77
N VAL A 474 11.23 -22.64 -8.18
CA VAL A 474 12.18 -23.74 -8.03
C VAL A 474 12.63 -24.25 -9.39
N LEU A 475 11.71 -24.46 -10.32
CA LEU A 475 12.04 -24.85 -11.69
C LEU A 475 13.00 -23.86 -12.35
N ALA A 476 12.74 -22.55 -12.23
CA ALA A 476 13.63 -21.52 -12.77
C ALA A 476 15.06 -21.60 -12.18
N HIS A 477 15.19 -21.86 -10.87
CA HIS A 477 16.49 -22.06 -10.23
C HIS A 477 17.19 -23.33 -10.75
N LEU A 478 16.44 -24.41 -10.95
CA LEU A 478 16.97 -25.69 -11.43
C LEU A 478 17.47 -25.61 -12.87
N GLU A 479 16.70 -24.97 -13.76
CA GLU A 479 17.10 -24.71 -15.15
C GLU A 479 18.35 -23.84 -15.20
N PHE A 480 18.42 -22.78 -14.40
CA PHE A 480 19.63 -21.95 -14.29
C PHE A 480 20.83 -22.73 -13.76
N ALA A 481 20.65 -23.61 -12.78
CA ALA A 481 21.70 -24.48 -12.28
C ALA A 481 22.17 -25.50 -13.33
N GLU A 482 21.29 -26.00 -14.18
CA GLU A 482 21.63 -26.92 -15.28
C GLU A 482 22.38 -26.21 -16.41
N GLN A 483 21.98 -24.97 -16.76
CA GLN A 483 22.75 -24.12 -17.67
C GLN A 483 24.19 -23.91 -17.17
N LYS A 484 24.40 -23.88 -15.85
CA LYS A 484 25.73 -23.82 -15.21
C LYS A 484 26.42 -25.18 -15.06
N GLY A 485 25.78 -26.28 -15.45
CA GLY A 485 26.29 -27.65 -15.33
C GLY A 485 26.30 -28.20 -13.90
N VAL A 486 25.48 -27.65 -13.00
CA VAL A 486 25.39 -28.05 -11.58
C VAL A 486 24.31 -29.11 -11.36
N THR A 487 23.17 -29.00 -12.05
CA THR A 487 22.06 -29.95 -11.99
C THR A 487 21.82 -30.61 -13.35
N LEU A 488 21.05 -31.69 -13.36
CA LEU A 488 20.57 -32.36 -14.57
C LEU A 488 19.12 -32.82 -14.36
N GLU A 489 18.27 -32.58 -15.36
CA GLU A 489 16.91 -33.12 -15.45
C GLU A 489 16.90 -34.54 -16.05
N ASP A 490 16.10 -35.44 -15.46
CA ASP A 490 15.81 -36.77 -15.99
C ASP A 490 14.40 -37.21 -15.59
N GLY A 491 13.45 -37.15 -16.53
CA GLY A 491 12.10 -37.68 -16.35
C GLY A 491 11.23 -36.91 -15.34
N GLY A 492 11.41 -35.59 -15.26
CA GLY A 492 10.73 -34.67 -14.35
C GLY A 492 11.41 -34.52 -12.99
N ARG A 493 12.51 -35.24 -12.74
CA ARG A 493 13.30 -35.16 -11.50
C ARG A 493 14.66 -34.53 -11.79
N TRP A 494 15.15 -33.79 -10.82
CA TRP A 494 16.41 -33.08 -10.88
C TRP A 494 17.41 -33.68 -9.90
N ARG A 495 18.69 -33.69 -10.26
CA ARG A 495 19.78 -34.16 -9.40
C ARG A 495 21.06 -33.35 -9.59
N LEU A 496 21.97 -33.42 -8.63
CA LEU A 496 23.30 -32.82 -8.76
C LEU A 496 24.15 -33.59 -9.79
N VAL A 497 24.91 -32.86 -10.62
CA VAL A 497 25.89 -33.43 -11.54
C VAL A 497 27.06 -33.99 -10.74
N GLY A 498 27.36 -35.28 -10.93
CA GLY A 498 28.41 -36.00 -10.21
C GLY A 498 27.93 -36.89 -9.06
N ASP A 499 26.65 -36.83 -8.70
CA ASP A 499 26.06 -37.78 -7.75
C ASP A 499 25.76 -39.12 -8.46
N THR A 500 26.58 -40.13 -8.16
CA THR A 500 26.46 -41.50 -8.72
C THR A 500 25.54 -42.42 -7.92
N SER A 501 24.78 -41.90 -6.95
CA SER A 501 23.87 -42.68 -6.11
C SER A 501 22.65 -43.27 -6.85
N ALA A 502 22.42 -42.89 -8.11
CA ALA A 502 21.34 -43.39 -8.97
C ALA A 502 21.86 -44.14 -10.23
N ARG A 503 22.71 -45.16 -10.05
CA ARG A 503 22.99 -46.17 -11.09
C ARG A 503 22.71 -47.59 -10.62
#